data_AF-A0A841KQ12-F1
#
_entry.id   AF-A0A841KQ12-F1
#
_cell.length_a   1.000
_cell.length_b   1.000
_cell.length_c   1.000
_cell.angle_alpha   90.00
_cell.angle_beta   90.00
_cell.angle_gamma   90.00
#
_symmetry.space_group_name_H-M   'P 1'
#
loop_
_entity.id
_entity.type
_entity.pdbx_description
1 polymer ?
#
loop_
_entity_poly.entity_id
_entity_poly.type
_entity_poly.pdbx_seq_one_letter_code
_entity_poly.pdbx_strand_id
1 'polypeptide(L)'
;MKYFKMLYISFLWSVLFSVICFQSEWLEMRVNIGLLGFVMMVVFMLAGVLLDNKKGTMNDLLNMKFVFVNLVLSFGCMLLLLGLERIYVLPAAIIREGLHIRGVSFAAINSLILSFLVLGAGAMVFSENIQRKSTRDSRILFK
;
A
#
# COMPACT_ATOMS: atom_id res chain seq x y z
N MET A 1 -12.89 -8.32 4.09
CA MET A 1 -11.63 -7.80 3.50
C MET A 1 -11.24 -6.38 3.98
N LYS A 2 -11.81 -5.87 5.07
CA LYS A 2 -11.60 -4.47 5.50
C LYS A 2 -10.17 -4.18 5.95
N TYR A 3 -9.67 -4.94 6.92
CA TYR A 3 -8.30 -4.80 7.42
C TYR A 3 -7.24 -5.07 6.36
N PHE A 4 -7.52 -5.96 5.40
CA PHE A 4 -6.62 -6.21 4.27
C PHE A 4 -6.51 -4.98 3.35
N LYS A 5 -7.64 -4.35 3.00
CA LYS A 5 -7.67 -3.10 2.23
C LYS A 5 -6.94 -1.97 2.95
N MET A 6 -7.14 -1.85 4.27
CA MET A 6 -6.42 -0.89 5.09
C MET A 6 -4.91 -1.14 5.04
N LEU A 7 -4.46 -2.37 5.30
CA LEU A 7 -3.06 -2.75 5.24
C LEU A 7 -2.43 -2.43 3.89
N TYR A 8 -3.15 -2.71 2.79
CA TYR A 8 -2.69 -2.40 1.44
C TYR A 8 -2.50 -0.90 1.20
N ILE A 9 -3.48 -0.08 1.59
CA ILE A 9 -3.38 1.39 1.48
C ILE A 9 -2.24 1.91 2.37
N SER A 10 -2.14 1.43 3.62
CA SER A 10 -1.09 1.83 4.56
C SER A 10 0.30 1.48 4.03
N PHE A 11 0.45 0.31 3.39
CA PHE A 11 1.69 -0.08 2.73
C PHE A 11 2.08 0.91 1.63
N LEU A 12 1.16 1.21 0.70
CA LEU A 12 1.40 2.17 -0.40
C LEU A 12 1.84 3.55 0.11
N TRP A 13 1.11 4.08 1.10
CA TRP A 13 1.43 5.38 1.69
C TRP A 13 2.73 5.37 2.47
N SER A 14 3.04 4.29 3.18
CA SER A 14 4.31 4.18 3.92
C SER A 14 5.52 4.20 2.99
N VAL A 15 5.47 3.45 1.88
CA VAL A 15 6.54 3.41 0.89
C VAL A 15 6.68 4.77 0.22
N LEU A 16 5.58 5.38 -0.19
CA LEU A 16 5.59 6.72 -0.78
C LEU A 16 6.18 7.77 0.18
N PHE A 17 5.78 7.72 1.45
CA PHE A 17 6.29 8.62 2.47
C PHE A 17 7.80 8.43 2.70
N SER A 18 8.27 7.18 2.81
CA SER A 18 9.71 6.88 2.89
C SER A 18 10.49 7.39 1.69
N VAL A 19 9.93 7.30 0.48
CA VAL A 19 10.55 7.85 -0.74
C VAL A 19 10.64 9.38 -0.66
N ILE A 20 9.60 10.06 -0.18
CA ILE A 20 9.61 11.52 0.01
C ILE A 20 10.69 11.90 1.02
N CYS A 21 10.75 11.22 2.17
CA CYS A 21 11.78 11.45 3.18
C CYS A 21 13.19 11.19 2.63
N PHE A 22 13.37 10.15 1.81
CA PHE A 22 14.65 9.84 1.18
C PHE A 22 15.17 10.95 0.28
N GLN A 23 14.28 11.65 -0.42
CA GLN A 23 14.67 12.81 -1.23
C GLN A 23 15.00 14.05 -0.39
N SER A 24 14.44 14.17 0.82
CA SER A 24 14.64 15.32 1.70
C SER A 24 15.83 15.16 2.66
N GLU A 25 16.36 13.95 2.87
CA GLU A 25 17.39 13.67 3.87
C GLU A 25 18.83 13.65 3.32
N TRP A 26 19.74 14.13 4.18
CA TRP A 26 21.19 14.06 3.99
C TRP A 26 21.69 12.61 4.11
N LEU A 27 22.83 12.30 3.50
CA LEU A 27 23.33 10.94 3.31
C LEU A 27 23.41 10.10 4.60
N GLU A 28 23.67 10.71 5.75
CA GLU A 28 23.84 10.04 7.04
C GLU A 28 22.53 9.60 7.72
N MET A 29 21.39 10.28 7.46
CA MET A 29 20.09 9.87 8.02
C MET A 29 19.42 8.74 7.22
N ARG A 30 19.90 8.45 6.01
CA ARG A 30 19.29 7.48 5.09
C ARG A 30 19.14 6.07 5.65
N VAL A 31 20.03 5.68 6.56
CA VAL A 31 20.06 4.35 7.19
C VAL A 31 18.77 4.05 7.97
N ASN A 32 18.10 5.06 8.51
CA ASN A 32 16.88 4.87 9.30
C ASN A 32 15.59 4.92 8.47
N ILE A 33 15.67 5.23 7.18
CA ILE A 33 14.48 5.40 6.32
C ILE A 33 13.75 4.07 6.12
N GLY A 34 14.48 2.95 6.08
CA GLY A 34 13.88 1.63 6.03
C GLY A 34 12.98 1.35 7.24
N LEU A 35 13.45 1.70 8.43
CA LEU A 35 12.71 1.52 9.68
C LEU A 35 11.54 2.53 9.79
N LEU A 36 11.76 3.76 9.32
CA LEU A 36 10.72 4.78 9.19
C LEU A 36 9.55 4.29 8.32
N GLY A 37 9.83 3.57 7.23
CA GLY A 37 8.78 2.99 6.38
C GLY A 37 7.88 2.03 7.14
N PHE A 38 8.44 1.11 7.91
CA PHE A 38 7.64 0.18 8.72
C PHE A 38 6.87 0.89 9.83
N VAL A 39 7.48 1.87 10.50
CA VAL A 39 6.80 2.69 11.52
C VAL A 39 5.61 3.44 10.90
N MET A 40 5.82 4.07 9.74
CA MET A 40 4.76 4.80 9.05
C MET A 40 3.64 3.89 8.55
N MET A 41 3.95 2.65 8.16
CA MET A 41 2.93 1.65 7.86
C MET A 41 2.01 1.38 9.06
N VAL A 42 2.58 1.23 10.26
CA VAL A 42 1.81 1.05 11.50
C VAL A 42 0.99 2.30 11.81
N VAL A 43 1.58 3.50 11.68
CA VAL A 43 0.88 4.77 11.91
C VAL A 43 -0.32 4.91 10.97
N PHE A 44 -0.16 4.66 9.67
CA PHE A 44 -1.27 4.72 8.72
C PHE A 44 -2.34 3.65 8.99
N MET A 45 -1.94 2.47 9.47
CA MET A 45 -2.88 1.42 9.84
C MET A 45 -3.70 1.80 11.08
N LEU A 46 -3.05 2.36 12.11
CA LEU A 46 -3.72 2.90 13.29
C LEU A 46 -4.65 4.06 12.94
N ALA A 47 -4.22 4.98 12.08
CA ALA A 47 -5.07 6.05 11.57
C ALA A 47 -6.31 5.49 10.87
N GLY A 48 -6.14 4.42 10.07
CA GLY A 48 -7.25 3.69 9.46
C GLY A 48 -8.21 3.10 10.48
N VAL A 49 -7.71 2.47 11.55
CA VAL A 49 -8.57 1.93 12.62
C VAL A 49 -9.30 3.03 13.38
N LEU A 50 -8.64 4.14 13.68
CA LEU A 50 -9.26 5.28 14.39
C LEU A 50 -10.36 5.94 13.55
N LEU A 51 -10.14 6.08 12.24
CA LEU A 51 -11.14 6.58 11.30
C LEU A 51 -12.31 5.61 11.14
N ASP A 52 -12.10 4.32 11.43
CA ASP A 52 -13.16 3.33 11.37
C ASP A 52 -14.23 3.48 12.46
N ASN A 53 -13.82 4.00 13.61
CA ASN A 53 -14.75 4.30 14.69
C ASN A 53 -15.74 5.42 14.29
N LYS A 54 -15.46 6.20 13.24
CA LYS A 54 -16.40 7.16 12.65
C LYS A 54 -17.23 6.46 11.57
N LYS A 55 -18.44 6.01 11.95
CA LYS A 55 -19.42 5.37 11.05
C LYS A 55 -19.64 6.23 9.79
N GLY A 56 -19.37 5.67 8.62
CA GLY A 56 -19.63 6.27 7.30
C GLY A 56 -18.37 6.50 6.48
N THR A 57 -17.35 7.17 7.04
CA THR A 57 -16.14 7.59 6.30
C THR A 57 -15.31 6.39 5.79
N MET A 58 -15.31 5.27 6.52
CA MET A 58 -14.50 4.11 6.13
C MET A 58 -15.04 3.31 4.95
N ASN A 59 -16.36 3.34 4.68
CA ASN A 59 -16.90 2.62 3.53
C ASN A 59 -16.44 3.26 2.20
N ASP A 60 -16.28 4.59 2.18
CA ASP A 60 -15.76 5.31 1.02
C ASP A 60 -14.25 5.18 0.89
N LEU A 61 -13.49 5.28 2.00
CA LEU A 61 -12.04 5.07 2.02
C LEU A 61 -11.61 3.65 1.64
N LEU A 62 -12.49 2.66 1.77
CA LEU A 62 -12.22 1.26 1.40
C LEU A 62 -12.97 0.83 0.14
N ASN A 63 -13.58 1.79 -0.55
CA ASN A 63 -14.16 1.56 -1.86
C ASN A 63 -13.05 1.15 -2.83
N MET A 64 -13.33 0.19 -3.71
CA MET A 64 -12.35 -0.30 -4.68
C MET A 64 -11.87 0.79 -5.64
N LYS A 65 -12.76 1.73 -5.98
CA LYS A 65 -12.38 2.92 -6.76
C LYS A 65 -11.30 3.73 -6.03
N PHE A 66 -11.47 3.94 -4.73
CA PHE A 66 -10.52 4.69 -3.91
C PHE A 66 -9.17 3.95 -3.78
N VAL A 67 -9.20 2.64 -3.52
CA VAL A 67 -7.97 1.81 -3.48
C VAL A 67 -7.22 1.89 -4.81
N PHE A 68 -7.93 1.79 -5.93
CA PHE A 68 -7.33 1.86 -7.27
C PHE A 68 -6.74 3.25 -7.55
N VAL A 69 -7.45 4.32 -7.22
CA VAL A 69 -6.94 5.70 -7.34
C VAL A 69 -5.69 5.88 -6.50
N ASN A 70 -5.65 5.35 -5.27
CA ASN A 70 -4.45 5.41 -4.43
C ASN A 70 -3.28 4.65 -5.04
N LEU A 71 -3.51 3.46 -5.58
CA LEU A 71 -2.46 2.69 -6.26
C LEU A 71 -1.84 3.50 -7.41
N VAL A 72 -2.69 4.07 -8.29
CA VAL A 72 -2.24 4.88 -9.43
C VAL A 72 -1.54 6.15 -8.97
N LEU A 73 -2.10 6.83 -7.96
CA LEU A 73 -1.53 8.07 -7.41
C LEU A 73 -0.17 7.82 -6.76
N SER A 74 -0.05 6.82 -5.89
CA SER A 74 1.21 6.48 -5.24
C SER A 74 2.29 6.08 -6.24
N PHE A 75 1.93 5.30 -7.27
CA PHE A 75 2.86 4.94 -8.33
C PHE A 75 3.27 6.15 -9.17
N GLY A 76 2.31 7.00 -9.54
CA GLY A 76 2.57 8.25 -10.27
C GLY A 76 3.47 9.22 -9.50
N CYS A 77 3.21 9.41 -8.20
CA CYS A 77 4.06 10.23 -7.34
C CYS A 77 5.47 9.64 -7.21
N MET A 78 5.60 8.31 -7.05
CA MET A 78 6.91 7.66 -7.03
C MET A 78 7.67 7.87 -8.35
N LEU A 79 7.00 7.72 -9.49
CA LEU A 79 7.61 7.98 -10.81
C LEU A 79 8.10 9.43 -10.94
N LEU A 80 7.30 10.40 -10.51
CA LEU A 80 7.67 11.82 -10.58
C LEU A 80 8.85 12.17 -9.67
N LEU A 81 8.90 11.58 -8.46
CA LEU A 81 9.96 11.86 -7.48
C LEU A 81 11.27 11.14 -7.80
N LEU A 82 11.21 9.94 -8.37
CA LEU A 82 12.39 9.07 -8.55
C LEU A 82 12.90 9.02 -10.00
N GLY A 83 12.03 9.29 -10.97
CA GLY A 83 12.28 8.97 -12.37
C GLY A 83 12.29 7.45 -12.63
N LEU A 84 12.44 7.08 -13.90
CA LEU A 84 12.43 5.68 -14.35
C LEU A 84 13.64 4.89 -13.87
N GLU A 85 14.77 5.56 -13.64
CA GLU A 85 16.03 4.89 -13.28
C GLU A 85 16.03 4.35 -11.84
N ARG A 86 15.40 5.07 -10.90
CA ARG A 86 15.52 4.76 -9.46
C ARG A 86 14.32 4.02 -8.89
N ILE A 87 13.20 3.98 -9.61
CA ILE A 87 11.97 3.34 -9.12
C ILE A 87 12.11 1.84 -8.89
N TYR A 88 13.00 1.17 -9.64
CA TYR A 88 13.27 -0.25 -9.44
C TYR A 88 14.15 -0.52 -8.21
N VAL A 89 15.01 0.42 -7.83
CA VAL A 89 16.02 0.16 -6.79
C VAL A 89 15.57 0.68 -5.42
N LEU A 90 14.97 1.87 -5.38
CA LEU A 90 14.77 2.56 -4.12
C LEU A 90 13.72 1.90 -3.20
N PRO A 91 12.51 1.54 -3.67
CA PRO A 91 11.53 0.88 -2.80
C PRO A 91 12.04 -0.44 -2.23
N ALA A 92 12.77 -1.23 -3.04
CA ALA A 92 13.41 -2.45 -2.57
C ALA A 92 14.53 -2.18 -1.55
N ALA A 93 15.32 -1.12 -1.74
CA ALA A 93 16.36 -0.73 -0.79
C ALA A 93 15.77 -0.35 0.58
N ILE A 94 14.71 0.46 0.60
CA ILE A 94 14.01 0.86 1.85
C ILE A 94 13.55 -0.38 2.61
N ILE A 95 12.88 -1.32 1.93
CA ILE A 95 12.39 -2.56 2.58
C ILE A 95 13.56 -3.43 3.05
N ARG A 96 14.61 -3.57 2.23
CA ARG A 96 15.79 -4.37 2.55
C ARG A 96 16.50 -3.86 3.80
N GLU A 97 16.68 -2.54 3.89
CA GLU A 97 17.32 -1.87 5.00
C GLU A 97 16.46 -1.95 6.26
N GLY A 98 15.15 -1.70 6.16
CA GLY A 98 14.26 -1.78 7.31
C GLY A 98 14.18 -3.18 7.93
N LEU A 99 14.26 -4.23 7.09
CA LEU A 99 14.32 -5.63 7.56
C LEU A 99 15.72 -6.07 8.01
N HIS A 100 16.75 -5.25 7.82
CA HIS A 100 18.15 -5.60 8.09
C HIS A 100 18.65 -6.86 7.35
N ILE A 101 18.04 -7.21 6.21
CA ILE A 101 18.37 -8.42 5.44
C ILE A 101 19.35 -8.07 4.31
N ARG A 102 20.65 -8.22 4.58
CA ARG A 102 21.71 -7.89 3.60
C ARG A 102 21.94 -8.98 2.54
N GLY A 103 21.43 -10.20 2.72
CA GLY A 103 21.69 -11.32 1.81
C GLY A 103 20.75 -11.43 0.60
N VAL A 104 19.65 -10.68 0.57
CA VAL A 104 18.61 -10.81 -0.48
C VAL A 104 18.85 -9.81 -1.60
N SER A 105 18.71 -10.26 -2.84
CA SER A 105 18.86 -9.42 -4.03
C SER A 105 17.68 -8.44 -4.17
N PHE A 106 17.94 -7.26 -4.74
CA PHE A 106 16.88 -6.28 -5.00
C PHE A 106 15.76 -6.84 -5.89
N ALA A 107 16.11 -7.70 -6.85
CA ALA A 107 15.14 -8.35 -7.73
C ALA A 107 14.14 -9.24 -6.97
N ALA A 108 14.61 -9.97 -5.94
CA ALA A 108 13.74 -10.81 -5.11
C ALA A 108 12.80 -9.98 -4.23
N ILE A 109 13.25 -8.84 -3.72
CA ILE A 109 12.39 -7.94 -2.95
C ILE A 109 11.36 -7.29 -3.88
N ASN A 110 11.77 -6.84 -5.07
CA ASN A 110 10.85 -6.28 -6.05
C ASN A 110 9.79 -7.28 -6.51
N SER A 111 10.17 -8.55 -6.74
CA SER A 111 9.19 -9.58 -7.09
C SER A 111 8.20 -9.81 -5.95
N LEU A 112 8.64 -9.74 -4.70
CA LEU A 112 7.77 -9.82 -3.52
C LEU A 112 6.81 -8.62 -3.45
N ILE A 113 7.31 -7.39 -3.58
CA ILE A 113 6.46 -6.17 -3.63
C ILE A 113 5.44 -6.30 -4.74
N LEU A 114 5.88 -6.67 -5.95
CA LEU A 114 4.99 -6.82 -7.10
C LEU A 114 3.95 -7.90 -6.87
N SER A 115 4.34 -9.05 -6.31
CA SER A 115 3.41 -10.13 -5.98
C SER A 115 2.36 -9.67 -4.97
N PHE A 116 2.76 -8.92 -3.94
CA PHE A 116 1.85 -8.35 -2.95
C PHE A 116 0.87 -7.35 -3.57
N LEU A 117 1.34 -6.48 -4.47
CA LEU A 117 0.50 -5.52 -5.17
C LEU A 117 -0.51 -6.21 -6.10
N VAL A 118 -0.05 -7.15 -6.93
CA VAL A 118 -0.89 -7.84 -7.91
C VAL A 118 -1.89 -8.77 -7.23
N LEU A 119 -1.44 -9.64 -6.32
CA LEU A 119 -2.31 -10.55 -5.59
C LEU A 119 -3.25 -9.79 -4.67
N GLY A 120 -2.78 -8.72 -4.02
CA GLY A 120 -3.60 -7.86 -3.18
C GLY A 120 -4.73 -7.21 -3.97
N ALA A 121 -4.42 -6.57 -5.10
CA ALA A 121 -5.43 -5.98 -5.97
C ALA A 121 -6.41 -7.04 -6.50
N GLY A 122 -5.91 -8.18 -6.96
CA GLY A 122 -6.73 -9.29 -7.49
C GLY A 122 -7.70 -9.86 -6.44
N ALA A 123 -7.22 -10.12 -5.23
CA ALA A 123 -8.04 -10.61 -4.12
C ALA A 123 -9.17 -9.64 -3.76
N MET A 124 -8.89 -8.32 -3.81
CA MET A 124 -9.89 -7.31 -3.52
C MET A 124 -10.97 -7.21 -4.61
N VAL A 125 -10.59 -7.28 -5.89
CA VAL A 125 -11.54 -7.30 -7.02
C VAL A 125 -12.43 -8.54 -6.94
N PHE A 126 -11.84 -9.71 -6.68
CA PHE A 126 -12.58 -10.94 -6.52
C PHE A 126 -13.59 -10.88 -5.36
N SER A 127 -13.16 -10.34 -4.22
CA SER A 127 -14.04 -10.15 -3.06
C SER A 127 -15.20 -9.19 -3.34
N GLU A 128 -14.98 -8.11 -4.08
CA GLU A 128 -16.05 -7.16 -4.39
C GLU A 128 -17.08 -7.78 -5.35
N ASN A 129 -16.63 -8.57 -6.32
CA ASN A 129 -17.50 -9.30 -7.24
C ASN A 129 -18.40 -10.31 -6.49
N ILE A 130 -17.86 -11.03 -5.50
CA ILE A 130 -18.65 -11.93 -4.65
C ILE A 130 -19.73 -11.15 -3.87
N GLN A 131 -19.37 -10.01 -3.27
CA GLN A 131 -20.31 -9.18 -2.52
C GLN A 131 -21.43 -8.64 -3.41
N ARG A 132 -21.10 -8.14 -4.61
CA ARG A 132 -22.09 -7.65 -5.58
C ARG A 132 -23.04 -8.75 -6.04
N LYS A 133 -22.55 -9.96 -6.29
CA LYS A 133 -23.37 -11.12 -6.68
C LYS A 133 -24.38 -11.47 -5.57
N SER A 134 -23.91 -11.58 -4.33
CA SER A 134 -24.77 -11.87 -3.17
C SER A 134 -25.87 -10.81 -2.96
N THR A 135 -25.54 -9.52 -3.15
CA THR A 135 -26.52 -8.42 -2.99
C THR A 135 -27.54 -8.35 -4.15
N ARG A 136 -27.18 -8.90 -5.32
CA ARG A 136 -28.08 -9.01 -6.47
C ARG A 136 -29.07 -10.15 -6.25
N ASP A 137 -28.59 -11.32 -5.82
CA ASP A 137 -29.45 -12.49 -5.57
C ASP A 137 -30.47 -12.22 -4.46
N SER A 138 -30.07 -11.52 -3.38
CA SER A 138 -31.02 -11.12 -2.33
C SER A 138 -32.12 -10.18 -2.83
N ARG A 139 -31.84 -9.29 -3.79
CA ARG A 139 -32.87 -8.39 -4.36
C ARG A 139 -33.87 -9.11 -5.27
N ILE A 140 -33.51 -10.27 -5.81
CA ILE A 140 -34.41 -11.08 -6.65
C ILE A 140 -35.37 -11.89 -5.76
N LEU A 141 -34.92 -12.35 -4.59
CA LEU A 141 -35.75 -13.13 -3.65
C LEU A 141 -36.83 -12.33 -2.91
N PHE A 142 -36.67 -11.00 -2.81
CA PHE A 142 -37.64 -10.10 -2.18
C PHE A 142 -38.54 -9.36 -3.18
N LYS A 143 -38.57 -9.80 -4.44
CA LYS A 143 -39.44 -9.29 -5.51
C LYS A 143 -40.44 -10.37 -5.91
#